data_AF-A0AA37XMC9-F1
#
_entry.id   AF-A0AA37XMC9-F1
#
_cell.length_a   1.000
_cell.length_b   1.000
_cell.length_c   1.000
_cell.angle_alpha   90.00
_cell.angle_beta   90.00
_cell.angle_gamma   90.00
#
_symmetry.space_group_name_H-M   'P 1'
#
loop_
_entity.id
_entity.type
_entity.pdbx_description
1 polymer ?
#
loop_
_entity_poly.entity_id
_entity_poly.type
_entity_poly.pdbx_seq_one_letter_code
_entity_poly.pdbx_strand_id
1 'polypeptide(L)'
;MGLSQLTNEAIDSSICALVLGVIAHQIGFLEKNVLNQARVFNWLMYGLMAYIFSQLNTVTPEILQGIIIQTLLLLLLGVLGMFGASTLLAKTMKMSTPMAFATSLTALCGFPSDYILTLEVIQHLTSDEKQRNYLLEYMMPKMLVGGFATVSIASILIASILLRVL
;
A
#
# COMPACT_ATOMS: atom_id res chain seq x y z
N MET A 1 22.89 -10.66 0.69
CA MET A 1 22.52 -12.05 0.41
C MET A 1 21.21 -12.32 1.14
N GLY A 2 20.08 -12.11 0.46
CA GLY A 2 18.76 -11.97 1.09
C GLY A 2 17.96 -13.26 1.07
N LEU A 3 16.95 -13.33 1.95
CA LEU A 3 16.01 -14.46 2.06
C LEU A 3 15.33 -14.83 0.72
N SER A 4 15.27 -13.93 -0.26
CA SER A 4 14.68 -14.21 -1.58
C SER A 4 15.47 -15.24 -2.40
N GLN A 5 16.78 -15.42 -2.15
CA GLN A 5 17.57 -16.47 -2.80
C GLN A 5 17.29 -17.86 -2.21
N LEU A 6 16.81 -17.95 -0.97
CA LEU A 6 16.40 -19.20 -0.33
C LEU A 6 14.99 -19.65 -0.77
N THR A 7 14.16 -18.72 -1.26
CA THR A 7 12.82 -18.99 -1.81
C THR A 7 12.79 -19.07 -3.34
N ASN A 8 13.95 -19.13 -4.00
CA ASN A 8 14.07 -19.21 -5.46
C ASN A 8 13.41 -18.02 -6.18
N GLU A 9 13.54 -16.81 -5.63
CA GLU A 9 12.90 -15.56 -6.08
C GLU A 9 11.37 -15.57 -6.14
N ALA A 10 10.71 -16.58 -5.56
CA ALA A 10 9.25 -16.69 -5.57
C ALA A 10 8.53 -15.64 -4.68
N ILE A 11 9.26 -14.94 -3.81
CA ILE A 11 8.72 -13.93 -2.88
C ILE A 11 9.65 -12.73 -2.84
N ASP A 12 9.09 -11.53 -3.04
CA ASP A 12 9.82 -10.26 -3.01
C ASP A 12 10.45 -10.04 -1.62
N SER A 13 11.68 -9.50 -1.63
CA SER A 13 12.44 -9.30 -0.40
C SER A 13 11.75 -8.34 0.57
N SER A 14 10.92 -7.41 0.09
CA SER A 14 10.14 -6.48 0.91
C SER A 14 8.99 -7.20 1.63
N ILE A 15 8.36 -8.21 1.01
CA ILE A 15 7.36 -9.06 1.68
C ILE A 15 8.03 -9.88 2.78
N CYS A 16 9.18 -10.49 2.48
CA CYS A 16 9.93 -11.24 3.49
C CYS A 16 10.33 -10.35 4.67
N ALA A 17 10.80 -9.13 4.39
CA ALA A 17 11.11 -8.15 5.43
C ALA A 17 9.87 -7.74 6.24
N LEU A 18 8.71 -7.55 5.61
CA LEU A 18 7.45 -7.25 6.28
C LEU A 18 7.03 -8.39 7.23
N VAL A 19 7.01 -9.63 6.73
CA VAL A 19 6.61 -10.81 7.52
C VAL A 19 7.56 -11.03 8.69
N LEU A 20 8.88 -10.99 8.44
CA LEU A 20 9.87 -11.10 9.50
C LEU A 20 9.77 -9.94 10.49
N GLY A 21 9.52 -8.72 10.02
CA GLY A 21 9.32 -7.54 10.85
C GLY A 21 8.12 -7.69 11.78
N VAL A 22 6.98 -8.19 11.27
CA VAL A 22 5.78 -8.46 12.08
C VAL A 22 6.05 -9.55 13.12
N ILE A 23 6.72 -10.65 12.75
CA ILE A 23 7.06 -11.73 13.69
C ILE A 23 8.04 -11.22 14.76
N ALA A 24 9.11 -10.55 14.36
CA ALA A 24 10.11 -9.97 15.25
C ALA A 24 9.50 -8.93 16.21
N HIS A 25 8.48 -8.20 15.75
CA HIS A 25 7.70 -7.31 16.60
C HIS A 25 6.85 -8.08 17.64
N GLN A 26 6.17 -9.15 17.23
CA GLN A 26 5.32 -9.94 18.12
C GLN A 26 6.09 -10.69 19.20
N ILE A 27 7.31 -11.15 18.91
CA ILE A 27 8.20 -11.79 19.91
C ILE A 27 8.88 -10.77 20.84
N GLY A 28 8.62 -9.47 20.67
CA GLY A 28 9.19 -8.40 21.50
C GLY A 28 10.65 -8.03 21.17
N PHE A 29 11.19 -8.55 20.06
CA PHE A 29 12.56 -8.21 19.62
C PHE A 29 12.64 -6.81 19.01
N LEU A 30 11.60 -6.37 18.28
CA LEU A 30 11.52 -5.03 17.70
C LEU A 30 10.62 -4.10 18.51
N GLU A 31 11.14 -2.93 18.87
CA GLU A 31 10.40 -1.88 19.56
C GLU A 31 9.25 -1.28 18.72
N LYS A 32 8.22 -0.76 19.39
CA LYS A 32 7.08 -0.08 18.75
C LYS A 32 7.50 1.29 18.22
N ASN A 33 7.06 1.68 17.04
CA ASN A 33 7.18 3.06 16.54
C ASN A 33 8.63 3.61 16.51
N VAL A 34 9.64 2.78 16.24
CA VAL A 34 11.07 3.16 16.26
C VAL A 34 11.38 4.41 15.43
N LEU A 35 10.76 4.56 14.25
CA LEU A 35 10.97 5.73 13.38
C LEU A 35 10.46 7.03 13.99
N ASN A 36 9.35 6.96 14.74
CA ASN A 36 8.80 8.10 15.46
C ASN A 36 9.62 8.40 16.72
N GLN A 37 10.07 7.36 17.43
CA GLN A 37 10.94 7.53 18.60
C GLN A 37 12.29 8.16 18.23
N ALA A 38 12.87 7.75 17.10
CA ALA A 38 14.09 8.34 16.53
C ALA A 38 13.86 9.73 15.92
N ARG A 39 12.62 10.25 15.90
CA ARG A 39 12.21 11.53 15.30
C ARG A 39 12.56 11.69 13.81
N VAL A 40 12.77 10.58 13.11
CA VAL A 40 13.12 10.58 11.67
C VAL A 40 11.92 10.33 10.77
N PHE A 41 10.79 9.86 11.30
CA PHE A 41 9.62 9.50 10.48
C PHE A 41 9.16 10.63 9.56
N ASN A 42 8.92 11.83 10.11
CA ASN A 42 8.49 12.98 9.32
C ASN A 42 9.56 13.39 8.28
N TRP A 43 10.84 13.31 8.64
CA TRP A 43 11.94 13.58 7.72
C TRP A 43 11.96 12.60 6.53
N LEU A 44 11.72 11.31 6.79
CA LEU A 44 11.56 10.29 5.76
C LEU A 44 10.33 10.55 4.88
N MET A 45 9.19 10.95 5.47
CA MET A 45 8.00 11.29 4.70
C MET A 45 8.26 12.47 3.74
N TYR A 46 8.97 13.50 4.20
CA TYR A 46 9.36 14.62 3.32
C TYR A 46 10.25 14.15 2.16
N GLY A 47 11.24 13.30 2.42
CA GLY A 47 12.10 12.75 1.37
C GLY A 47 11.32 11.92 0.35
N LEU A 48 10.39 11.06 0.80
CA LEU A 48 9.55 10.25 -0.09
C LEU A 48 8.59 11.12 -0.91
N MET A 49 8.02 12.16 -0.32
CA MET A 49 7.14 13.09 -1.06
C MET A 49 7.93 13.88 -2.11
N ALA A 50 9.13 14.34 -1.78
CA ALA A 50 10.02 14.99 -2.75
C ALA A 50 10.37 14.05 -3.92
N TYR A 51 10.63 12.77 -3.63
CA TYR A 51 10.83 11.76 -4.67
C TYR A 51 9.60 11.60 -5.57
N ILE A 52 8.40 11.51 -5.00
CA ILE A 52 7.15 11.45 -5.79
C ILE A 52 7.03 12.68 -6.71
N PHE A 53 7.25 13.89 -6.20
CA PHE A 53 7.20 15.10 -7.02
C PHE A 53 8.26 15.13 -8.11
N SER A 54 9.46 14.61 -7.83
CA SER A 54 10.49 14.43 -8.85
C SER A 54 10.02 13.50 -9.97
N GLN A 55 9.35 12.39 -9.62
CA GLN A 55 8.79 11.48 -10.62
C GLN A 55 7.67 12.15 -11.43
N LEU A 56 6.78 12.90 -10.78
CA LEU A 56 5.69 13.61 -11.46
C LEU A 56 6.21 14.71 -12.40
N ASN A 57 7.33 15.37 -12.07
CA ASN A 57 7.94 16.39 -12.93
C ASN A 57 8.39 15.81 -14.29
N THR A 58 8.70 14.52 -14.35
CA THR A 58 9.08 13.87 -15.62
C THR A 58 7.92 13.68 -16.60
N VAL A 59 6.66 13.90 -16.18
CA VAL A 59 5.48 13.72 -17.02
C VAL A 59 5.08 15.05 -17.67
N THR A 60 5.38 15.22 -18.97
CA THR A 60 4.98 16.43 -19.72
C THR A 60 3.54 16.34 -20.25
N PRO A 61 2.88 17.48 -20.53
CA PRO A 61 1.56 17.49 -21.15
C PRO A 61 1.51 16.75 -22.49
N GLU A 62 2.57 16.77 -23.31
CA GLU A 62 2.60 16.03 -24.57
C GLU A 62 2.57 14.51 -24.36
N ILE A 63 3.35 14.01 -23.38
CA ILE A 63 3.31 12.58 -23.01
C ILE A 63 1.92 12.22 -22.53
N LEU A 64 1.33 13.08 -21.68
CA LEU A 64 0.00 12.86 -21.12
C LEU A 64 -1.06 12.72 -22.21
N GLN A 65 -1.07 13.58 -23.23
CA GLN A 65 -2.05 13.51 -24.32
C GLN A 65 -2.00 12.18 -25.09
N GLY A 66 -0.80 11.61 -25.26
CA GLY A 66 -0.62 10.33 -25.95
C GLY A 66 -1.17 9.12 -25.17
N ILE A 67 -1.25 9.21 -23.83
CA ILE A 67 -1.60 8.06 -22.97
C ILE A 67 -2.88 8.27 -22.14
N ILE A 68 -3.39 9.50 -22.01
CA ILE A 68 -4.44 9.84 -21.03
C ILE A 68 -5.70 9.00 -21.20
N ILE A 69 -6.14 8.77 -22.44
CA ILE A 69 -7.33 7.97 -22.72
C ILE A 69 -7.12 6.53 -22.25
N GLN A 70 -5.97 5.93 -22.58
CA GLN A 70 -5.64 4.57 -22.17
C GLN A 70 -5.51 4.47 -20.64
N THR A 71 -4.85 5.43 -20.00
CA THR A 71 -4.71 5.49 -18.54
C THR A 71 -6.07 5.59 -17.86
N LEU A 72 -6.97 6.46 -18.32
CA LEU A 72 -8.31 6.62 -17.75
C LEU A 72 -9.15 5.35 -17.92
N LEU A 73 -9.10 4.71 -19.08
CA LEU A 73 -9.81 3.44 -19.32
C LEU A 73 -9.31 2.33 -18.41
N LEU A 74 -7.99 2.16 -18.28
CA LEU A 74 -7.39 1.17 -17.39
C LEU A 74 -7.70 1.46 -15.93
N LEU A 75 -7.69 2.73 -15.52
CA LEU A 75 -8.05 3.13 -14.16
C LEU A 75 -9.52 2.82 -13.87
N LEU A 76 -10.44 3.15 -14.79
CA LEU A 76 -11.86 2.82 -14.66
C LEU A 76 -12.09 1.31 -14.54
N LEU A 77 -11.51 0.52 -15.46
CA LEU A 77 -11.60 -0.94 -15.42
C LEU A 77 -10.99 -1.51 -14.14
N GLY A 78 -9.84 -0.99 -13.72
CA GLY A 78 -9.16 -1.40 -12.49
C GLY A 78 -10.02 -1.13 -11.26
N VAL A 79 -10.57 0.08 -11.12
CA VAL A 79 -11.43 0.47 -10.00
C VAL A 79 -12.71 -0.35 -9.97
N LEU A 80 -13.34 -0.60 -11.13
CA LEU A 80 -14.53 -1.46 -11.22
C LEU A 80 -14.21 -2.91 -10.83
N GLY A 81 -13.07 -3.44 -11.28
CA GLY A 81 -12.60 -4.77 -10.90
C GLY A 81 -12.31 -4.88 -9.39
N MET A 82 -11.65 -3.87 -8.83
CA MET A 82 -11.40 -3.76 -7.39
C MET A 82 -12.70 -3.68 -6.59
N PHE A 83 -13.69 -2.92 -7.05
CA PHE A 83 -15.01 -2.83 -6.43
C PHE A 83 -15.74 -4.18 -6.45
N GLY A 84 -15.77 -4.85 -7.60
CA GLY A 84 -16.35 -6.19 -7.73
C GLY A 84 -15.68 -7.22 -6.81
N ALA A 85 -14.35 -7.31 -6.86
CA ALA A 85 -13.59 -8.25 -6.04
C ALA A 85 -13.72 -7.96 -4.53
N SER A 86 -13.63 -6.69 -4.13
CA SER A 86 -13.75 -6.28 -2.73
C SER A 86 -15.14 -6.57 -2.16
N THR A 87 -16.22 -6.36 -2.91
CA THR A 87 -17.58 -6.68 -2.46
C THR A 87 -17.79 -8.18 -2.27
N LEU A 88 -17.23 -9.00 -3.16
CA LEU A 88 -17.29 -10.47 -3.07
C LEU A 88 -16.50 -11.00 -1.86
N LEU A 89 -15.30 -10.46 -1.63
CA LEU A 89 -14.38 -10.95 -0.61
C LEU A 89 -14.60 -10.30 0.77
N ALA A 90 -15.30 -9.17 0.87
CA ALA A 90 -15.53 -8.44 2.12
C ALA A 90 -16.07 -9.34 3.25
N LYS A 91 -17.06 -10.19 2.93
CA LYS A 91 -17.65 -11.13 3.90
C LYS A 91 -16.65 -12.17 4.40
N THR A 92 -15.81 -12.71 3.51
CA THR A 92 -14.81 -13.72 3.87
C THR A 92 -13.69 -13.12 4.74
N MET A 93 -13.32 -11.87 4.48
CA MET A 93 -12.28 -11.15 5.22
C MET A 93 -12.79 -10.52 6.53
N LYS A 94 -14.07 -10.69 6.89
CA LYS A 94 -14.72 -10.07 8.05
C LYS A 94 -14.55 -8.54 8.09
N MET A 95 -14.56 -7.90 6.93
CA MET A 95 -14.44 -6.46 6.77
C MET A 95 -15.75 -5.88 6.21
N SER A 96 -16.05 -4.62 6.52
CA SER A 96 -17.14 -3.93 5.83
C SER A 96 -16.76 -3.72 4.36
N THR A 97 -17.75 -3.74 3.46
CA THR A 97 -17.52 -3.52 2.02
C THR A 97 -16.74 -2.24 1.73
N PRO A 98 -17.05 -1.07 2.35
CA PRO A 98 -16.28 0.15 2.14
C PRO A 98 -14.82 0.00 2.60
N MET A 99 -14.57 -0.72 3.70
CA MET A 99 -13.21 -0.94 4.19
C MET A 99 -12.43 -1.89 3.27
N ALA A 100 -13.06 -2.95 2.78
CA ALA A 100 -12.45 -3.87 1.83
C ALA A 100 -12.12 -3.15 0.52
N PHE A 101 -13.03 -2.30 0.03
CA PHE A 101 -12.79 -1.49 -1.16
C PHE A 101 -11.68 -0.46 -0.96
N ALA A 102 -11.70 0.29 0.14
CA ALA A 102 -10.63 1.23 0.47
C ALA A 102 -9.27 0.53 0.59
N THR A 103 -9.24 -0.68 1.16
CA THR A 103 -8.01 -1.48 1.22
C THR A 103 -7.55 -1.90 -0.17
N SER A 104 -8.46 -2.27 -1.08
CA SER A 104 -8.09 -2.59 -2.48
C SER A 104 -7.57 -1.39 -3.28
N LEU A 105 -8.08 -0.18 -2.99
CA LEU A 105 -7.64 1.06 -3.65
C LEU A 105 -6.20 1.44 -3.31
N THR A 106 -5.63 0.93 -2.22
CA THR A 106 -4.20 1.14 -1.85
C THR A 106 -3.24 0.64 -2.93
N ALA A 107 -3.68 -0.25 -3.82
CA ALA A 107 -2.91 -0.68 -4.98
C ALA A 107 -2.59 0.46 -5.98
N LEU A 108 -3.29 1.61 -5.89
CA LEU A 108 -3.14 2.73 -6.82
C LEU A 108 -2.13 3.78 -6.37
N CYS A 109 -2.09 4.10 -5.06
CA CYS A 109 -1.36 5.26 -4.55
C CYS A 109 -0.11 4.89 -3.75
N GLY A 110 -0.15 3.77 -3.03
CA GLY A 110 0.98 3.28 -2.23
C GLY A 110 1.43 4.25 -1.14
N PHE A 111 2.56 3.92 -0.52
CA PHE A 111 3.15 4.72 0.55
C PHE A 111 4.11 5.80 -0.01
N PRO A 112 4.13 7.04 0.51
CA PRO A 112 3.43 7.59 1.69
C PRO A 112 2.03 8.16 1.43
N SER A 113 1.56 8.20 0.18
CA SER A 113 0.27 8.82 -0.19
C SER A 113 -0.92 8.22 0.57
N ASP A 114 -0.99 6.89 0.67
CA ASP A 114 -2.05 6.17 1.41
C ASP A 114 -2.05 6.54 2.90
N TYR A 115 -0.86 6.71 3.49
CA TYR A 115 -0.71 7.10 4.90
C TYR A 115 -1.28 8.50 5.14
N ILE A 116 -0.89 9.46 4.30
CA ILE A 116 -1.31 10.86 4.43
C ILE A 116 -2.81 10.98 4.21
N LEU A 117 -3.34 10.38 3.15
CA LEU A 117 -4.76 10.43 2.84
C LEU A 117 -5.61 9.82 3.97
N THR A 118 -5.19 8.66 4.50
CA THR A 118 -5.89 8.01 5.61
C THR A 118 -5.86 8.88 6.86
N LEU A 119 -4.71 9.48 7.17
CA LEU A 119 -4.54 10.39 8.30
C LEU A 119 -5.43 11.63 8.18
N GLU A 120 -5.44 12.29 7.02
CA GLU A 120 -6.24 13.48 6.75
C GLU A 120 -7.73 13.19 6.84
N VAL A 121 -8.20 12.09 6.24
CA VAL A 121 -9.62 11.70 6.29
C VAL A 121 -10.04 11.42 7.73
N ILE A 122 -9.24 10.69 8.50
CA ILE A 122 -9.57 10.42 9.92
C ILE A 122 -9.56 11.71 10.73
N GLN A 123 -8.56 12.58 10.54
CA GLN A 123 -8.50 13.88 11.22
C GLN A 123 -9.69 14.78 10.88
N HIS A 124 -10.13 14.78 9.63
CA HIS A 124 -11.25 15.60 9.19
C HIS A 124 -12.60 15.09 9.69
N LEU A 125 -12.75 13.77 9.84
CA LEU A 125 -13.99 13.12 10.28
C LEU A 125 -14.08 12.89 11.79
N THR A 126 -13.02 13.18 12.56
CA THR A 126 -13.00 13.01 14.02
C THR A 126 -12.71 14.31 14.75
N SER A 127 -13.54 14.64 15.73
CA SER A 127 -13.31 15.77 16.62
C SER A 127 -12.60 15.37 17.92
N ASP A 128 -12.79 14.12 18.37
CA ASP A 128 -12.21 13.60 19.60
C ASP A 128 -10.89 12.83 19.35
N GLU A 129 -9.92 13.02 20.25
CA GLU A 129 -8.58 12.42 20.14
C GLU A 129 -8.61 10.90 20.35
N LYS A 130 -9.45 10.40 21.27
CA LYS A 130 -9.54 8.95 21.51
C LYS A 130 -10.14 8.23 20.30
N GLN A 131 -11.20 8.80 19.73
CA GLN A 131 -11.80 8.28 18.51
C GLN A 131 -10.81 8.27 17.34
N ARG A 132 -10.04 9.36 17.19
CA ARG A 132 -9.00 9.48 16.17
C ARG A 132 -7.94 8.38 16.30
N ASN A 133 -7.40 8.19 17.50
CA ASN A 133 -6.36 7.19 17.76
C ASN A 133 -6.88 5.77 17.52
N TYR A 134 -8.12 5.48 17.95
CA TYR A 134 -8.76 4.19 17.68
C TYR A 134 -8.89 3.92 16.17
N LEU A 135 -9.33 4.90 15.38
CA LEU A 135 -9.46 4.76 13.93
C LEU A 135 -8.10 4.61 13.26
N LEU A 136 -7.07 5.35 13.71
CA LEU A 136 -5.72 5.21 13.19
C LEU A 136 -5.16 3.82 13.46
N GLU A 137 -5.24 3.33 14.70
CA GLU A 137 -4.79 1.98 15.07
C GLU A 137 -5.53 0.89 14.28
N TYR A 138 -6.82 1.09 13.99
CA TYR A 138 -7.61 0.14 13.24
C TYR A 138 -7.34 0.19 11.72
N MET A 139 -7.27 1.38 11.12
CA MET A 139 -7.25 1.55 9.66
C MET A 139 -5.83 1.51 9.09
N MET A 140 -4.85 2.11 9.77
CA MET A 140 -3.48 2.24 9.26
C MET A 140 -2.84 0.89 8.94
N PRO A 141 -2.92 -0.14 9.80
CA PRO A 141 -2.34 -1.44 9.47
C PRO A 141 -2.96 -2.06 8.21
N LYS A 142 -4.27 -1.90 7.99
CA LYS A 142 -4.96 -2.48 6.83
C LYS A 142 -4.57 -1.77 5.53
N MET A 143 -4.46 -0.43 5.57
CA MET A 143 -4.05 0.35 4.40
C MET A 143 -2.59 0.08 4.03
N LEU A 144 -1.70 0.06 5.01
CA LEU A 144 -0.27 -0.17 4.75
C LEU A 144 -0.01 -1.59 4.26
N VAL A 145 -0.54 -2.61 4.94
CA VAL A 145 -0.34 -4.01 4.51
C VAL A 145 -1.02 -4.27 3.17
N GLY A 146 -2.18 -3.66 2.89
CA GLY A 146 -2.85 -3.72 1.59
C GLY A 146 -1.96 -3.22 0.45
N GLY A 147 -1.39 -2.02 0.60
CA GLY A 147 -0.52 -1.44 -0.43
C GLY A 147 0.74 -2.27 -0.67
N PHE A 148 1.41 -2.72 0.40
CA PHE A 148 2.60 -3.57 0.29
C PHE A 148 2.31 -4.94 -0.34
N ALA A 149 1.20 -5.57 0.05
CA ALA A 149 0.84 -6.90 -0.46
C ALA A 149 0.47 -6.85 -1.95
N THR A 150 -0.27 -5.83 -2.38
CA THR A 150 -0.74 -5.70 -3.76
C THR A 150 0.41 -5.48 -4.74
N VAL A 151 1.29 -4.52 -4.47
CA VAL A 151 2.42 -4.18 -5.37
C VAL A 151 3.42 -5.33 -5.47
N SER A 152 3.60 -6.10 -4.40
CA SER A 152 4.62 -7.13 -4.35
C SER A 152 4.10 -8.50 -4.82
N ILE A 153 2.98 -8.98 -4.26
CA ILE A 153 2.49 -10.35 -4.54
C ILE A 153 1.87 -10.45 -5.93
N ALA A 154 1.04 -9.47 -6.32
CA ALA A 154 0.36 -9.53 -7.62
C ALA A 154 1.37 -9.48 -8.78
N SER A 155 2.38 -8.61 -8.67
CA SER A 155 3.45 -8.49 -9.67
C SER A 155 4.24 -9.78 -9.84
N ILE A 156 4.61 -10.45 -8.74
CA ILE A 156 5.31 -11.74 -8.80
C ILE A 156 4.44 -12.82 -9.42
N LEU A 157 3.16 -12.91 -9.05
CA LEU A 157 2.26 -13.92 -9.60
C LEU A 157 2.11 -13.75 -11.11
N ILE A 158 1.92 -12.52 -11.58
CA ILE A 158 1.82 -12.21 -13.01
C ILE A 158 3.13 -12.55 -13.72
N ALA A 159 4.27 -12.12 -13.18
CA ALA A 159 5.60 -12.43 -13.74
C ALA A 159 5.85 -13.94 -13.79
N SER A 160 5.50 -14.67 -12.73
CA SER A 160 5.65 -16.12 -12.63
C SER A 160 4.79 -16.86 -13.66
N ILE A 161 3.57 -16.38 -13.91
CA ILE A 161 2.69 -16.96 -14.94
C ILE A 161 3.25 -16.68 -16.33
N LEU A 162 3.68 -15.45 -16.61
CA LEU A 162 4.25 -15.08 -17.90
C LEU A 162 5.53 -15.87 -18.21
N LEU A 163 6.43 -16.02 -17.24
CA LEU A 163 7.65 -16.82 -17.38
C LEU A 163 7.40 -18.31 -17.61
N ARG A 164 6.24 -18.83 -17.21
CA ARG A 164 5.86 -20.23 -17.44
C ARG A 164 5.20 -20.44 -18.81
N VAL A 165 4.63 -19.39 -19.39
CA VAL A 165 3.95 -19.42 -20.69
C VAL A 165 4.89 -19.08 -21.85
N LEU A 166 5.96 -18.32 -21.58
CA LEU A 166 7.04 -18.01 -22.52
C LEU A 166 8.12 -19.10 -22.53
#